data_AF-A0A7C3T7F3-F1
#
_entry.id   AF-A0A7C3T7F3-F1
#
_cell.length_a   1.000
_cell.length_b   1.000
_cell.length_c   1.000
_cell.angle_alpha   90.00
_cell.angle_beta   90.00
_cell.angle_gamma   90.00
#
_symmetry.space_group_name_H-M   'P 1'
#
loop_
_entity.id
_entity.type
_entity.pdbx_description
1 polymer ?
#
loop_
_entity_poly.entity_id
_entity_poly.type
_entity_poly.pdbx_seq_one_letter_code
_entity_poly.pdbx_strand_id
1 'polypeptide(L)'
;MRRTGICLLIVLLVAVCTSAAVRIIVEGQDGMVAIKYQTDGERVRAFGLDVKLSAGTFTGVSDFIRGESTAARPGYGIFPAKFSQFITVDPQTGEVTDWDVNDYNPIADPCDPGALGGLGTGGVTLEMGALYYPPTDNSPNAPPTSGLLCRLAISQSAKVTVTENAIRGGIVFTDPTKKPVVDLSLATDIQVNK
;
A
#
# COMPACT_ATOMS: atom_id res chain seq x y z
N MET A 1 31.34 -50.99 -38.79
CA MET A 1 31.71 -50.27 -37.55
C MET A 1 31.80 -48.79 -37.83
N ARG A 2 30.92 -47.98 -37.22
CA ARG A 2 31.19 -46.67 -36.59
C ARG A 2 29.84 -46.03 -36.26
N ARG A 3 29.46 -46.10 -34.98
CA ARG A 3 28.31 -45.42 -34.38
C ARG A 3 28.76 -44.00 -34.04
N THR A 4 28.22 -42.99 -34.70
CA THR A 4 28.34 -41.60 -34.28
C THR A 4 27.09 -41.25 -33.49
N GLY A 5 27.20 -41.37 -32.16
CA GLY A 5 26.17 -40.91 -31.24
C GLY A 5 26.21 -39.39 -31.17
N ILE A 6 25.11 -38.74 -31.52
CA ILE A 6 24.87 -37.33 -31.26
C ILE A 6 24.17 -37.26 -29.90
N CYS A 7 24.90 -36.83 -28.87
CA CYS A 7 24.31 -36.42 -27.60
C CYS A 7 23.71 -35.02 -27.78
N LEU A 8 22.40 -34.94 -27.93
CA LEU A 8 21.64 -33.70 -27.92
C LEU A 8 21.49 -33.24 -26.45
N LEU A 9 22.20 -32.18 -26.06
CA LEU A 9 22.08 -31.57 -24.74
C LEU A 9 20.87 -30.63 -24.74
N ILE A 10 19.75 -31.08 -24.17
CA ILE A 10 18.56 -30.23 -23.92
C ILE A 10 18.83 -29.45 -22.64
N VAL A 11 19.25 -28.19 -22.78
CA VAL A 11 19.33 -27.24 -21.66
C VAL A 11 17.91 -26.67 -21.46
N LEU A 12 17.18 -27.24 -20.50
CA LEU A 12 15.88 -26.73 -20.08
C LEU A 12 16.10 -25.47 -19.23
N LEU A 13 16.07 -24.30 -19.85
CA LEU A 13 15.95 -23.02 -19.16
C LEU A 13 14.57 -22.94 -18.51
N VAL A 14 14.47 -23.40 -17.25
CA VAL A 14 13.30 -23.09 -16.43
C VAL A 14 13.40 -21.61 -16.09
N ALA A 15 12.72 -20.77 -16.86
CA ALA A 15 12.49 -19.39 -16.49
C ALA A 15 11.64 -19.40 -15.21
N VAL A 16 12.30 -19.36 -14.05
CA VAL A 16 11.62 -19.02 -12.79
C VAL A 16 11.17 -17.58 -12.95
N CYS A 17 9.87 -17.41 -13.21
CA CYS A 17 9.23 -16.12 -13.09
C CYS A 17 9.38 -15.72 -11.62
N THR A 18 10.32 -14.82 -11.31
CA THR A 18 10.44 -14.26 -9.97
C THR A 18 9.21 -13.41 -9.76
N SER A 19 8.19 -13.97 -9.11
CA SER A 19 7.00 -13.22 -8.73
C SER A 19 7.46 -12.07 -7.84
N ALA A 20 7.25 -10.83 -8.27
CA ALA A 20 7.66 -9.68 -7.49
C ALA A 20 6.85 -9.65 -6.19
N ALA A 21 7.56 -9.68 -5.05
CA ALA A 21 6.91 -9.61 -3.76
C ALA A 21 6.67 -8.15 -3.37
N VAL A 22 5.58 -7.93 -2.61
CA VAL A 22 5.34 -6.70 -1.87
C VAL A 22 5.35 -7.04 -0.40
N ARG A 23 6.32 -6.50 0.32
CA ARG A 23 6.44 -6.62 1.78
C ARG A 23 5.75 -5.46 2.44
N ILE A 24 4.86 -5.75 3.37
CA ILE A 24 4.38 -4.77 4.34
C ILE A 24 5.19 -4.93 5.61
N ILE A 25 5.61 -3.80 6.18
CA ILE A 25 6.48 -3.74 7.34
C ILE A 25 5.81 -2.83 8.36
N VAL A 26 5.69 -3.31 9.59
CA VAL A 26 5.24 -2.52 10.73
C VAL A 26 6.44 -2.22 11.62
N GLU A 27 6.66 -0.95 11.92
CA GLU A 27 7.64 -0.50 12.90
C GLU A 27 6.94 0.34 13.97
N GLY A 28 7.16 -0.01 15.23
CA GLY A 28 6.57 0.68 16.37
C GLY A 28 7.59 1.55 17.11
N GLN A 29 7.27 2.82 17.35
CA GLN A 29 8.07 3.69 18.21
C GLN A 29 7.19 4.75 18.88
N ASP A 30 7.34 4.93 20.20
CA ASP A 30 6.70 5.99 20.99
C ASP A 30 5.18 6.11 20.78
N GLY A 31 4.47 4.98 20.76
CA GLY A 31 3.01 4.94 20.53
C GLY A 31 2.58 5.24 19.09
N MET A 32 3.52 5.27 18.16
CA MET A 32 3.26 5.41 16.73
C MET A 32 3.61 4.12 15.99
N VAL A 33 2.71 3.70 15.11
CA VAL A 33 2.83 2.54 14.24
C VAL A 33 3.13 3.05 12.83
N ALA A 34 4.35 2.88 12.34
CA ALA A 34 4.69 3.16 10.95
C ALA A 34 4.31 1.98 10.07
N ILE A 35 3.46 2.23 9.07
CA ILE A 35 3.13 1.26 8.01
C ILE A 35 4.01 1.56 6.81
N LYS A 36 4.90 0.63 6.48
CA LYS A 36 5.90 0.77 5.41
C LYS A 36 5.71 -0.33 4.39
N TYR A 37 6.27 -0.13 3.20
CA TYR A 37 6.29 -1.14 2.15
C TYR A 37 7.67 -1.26 1.49
N GLN A 38 7.91 -2.41 0.86
CA GLN A 38 9.03 -2.63 -0.05
C GLN A 38 8.65 -3.62 -1.16
N THR A 39 9.08 -3.37 -2.39
CA THR A 39 8.79 -4.22 -3.57
C THR A 39 10.07 -4.74 -4.23
N ASP A 40 9.95 -5.83 -4.99
CA ASP A 40 11.04 -6.42 -5.79
C ASP A 40 11.16 -5.83 -7.20
N GLY A 41 10.93 -4.52 -7.33
CA GLY A 41 11.12 -3.77 -8.57
C GLY A 41 9.82 -3.28 -9.20
N GLU A 42 8.75 -4.09 -9.19
CA GLU A 42 7.43 -3.66 -9.65
C GLU A 42 6.90 -2.53 -8.74
N ARG A 43 6.32 -1.48 -9.33
CA ARG A 43 5.71 -0.41 -8.53
C ARG A 43 4.28 -0.78 -8.16
N VAL A 44 3.91 -0.42 -6.94
CA VAL A 44 2.53 -0.53 -6.46
C VAL A 44 1.77 0.71 -6.88
N ARG A 45 0.55 0.51 -7.39
CA ARG A 45 -0.42 1.55 -7.75
C ARG A 45 -1.30 1.92 -6.57
N ALA A 46 -1.73 0.93 -5.79
CA ALA A 46 -2.62 1.14 -4.66
C ALA A 46 -2.47 0.06 -3.58
N PHE A 47 -2.86 0.43 -2.37
CA PHE A 47 -2.94 -0.42 -1.19
C PHE A 47 -4.35 -0.33 -0.59
N GLY A 48 -4.97 -1.48 -0.36
CA GLY A 48 -6.12 -1.69 0.52
C GLY A 48 -5.70 -2.62 1.66
N LEU A 49 -5.53 -2.08 2.86
CA LEU A 49 -4.97 -2.79 4.01
C LEU A 49 -5.89 -2.66 5.23
N ASP A 50 -6.08 -3.75 5.95
CA ASP A 50 -6.67 -3.73 7.29
C ASP A 50 -5.56 -3.75 8.33
N VAL A 51 -5.62 -2.86 9.31
CA VAL A 51 -4.68 -2.80 10.44
C VAL A 51 -5.46 -2.97 11.73
N LYS A 52 -5.07 -3.94 12.56
CA LYS A 52 -5.75 -4.28 13.82
C LYS A 52 -4.79 -4.25 15.00
N LEU A 53 -5.31 -3.85 16.15
CA LEU A 53 -4.63 -3.91 17.43
C LEU A 53 -5.17 -5.08 18.25
N SER A 54 -4.29 -5.74 19.00
CA SER A 54 -4.69 -6.72 20.00
C SER A 54 -5.38 -6.08 21.21
N ALA A 55 -5.13 -4.80 21.48
CA ALA A 55 -5.71 -4.04 22.58
C ALA A 55 -5.69 -2.53 22.27
N GLY A 56 -6.64 -1.78 22.85
CA GLY A 56 -6.71 -0.33 22.67
C GLY A 56 -7.32 0.08 21.34
N THR A 57 -6.97 1.28 20.90
CA THR A 57 -7.62 1.98 19.78
C THR A 57 -6.61 2.81 19.00
N PHE A 58 -6.88 3.01 17.71
CA PHE A 58 -6.19 4.01 16.91
C PHE A 58 -6.76 5.40 17.20
N THR A 59 -5.90 6.37 17.50
CA THR A 59 -6.30 7.73 17.91
C THR A 59 -5.99 8.79 16.85
N GLY A 60 -5.24 8.45 15.80
CA GLY A 60 -4.95 9.37 14.72
C GLY A 60 -4.10 8.73 13.62
N VAL A 61 -3.98 9.45 12.51
CA VAL A 61 -3.15 9.10 11.36
C VAL A 61 -2.33 10.31 10.92
N SER A 62 -1.07 10.10 10.58
CA SER A 62 -0.14 11.17 10.17
C SER A 62 0.88 10.66 9.14
N ASP A 63 1.78 11.55 8.72
CA ASP A 63 2.93 11.24 7.85
C ASP A 63 2.54 10.54 6.54
N PHE A 64 1.38 10.91 5.99
CA PHE A 64 0.95 10.54 4.66
C PHE A 64 1.01 11.78 3.75
N ILE A 65 1.17 11.57 2.45
CA ILE A 65 1.06 12.65 1.47
C ILE A 65 -0.39 12.83 1.04
N ARG A 66 -0.74 13.99 0.48
CA ARG A 66 -2.03 14.24 -0.18
C ARG A 66 -1.80 14.63 -1.64
N GLY A 67 -2.70 14.16 -2.49
CA GLY A 67 -2.72 14.46 -3.92
C GLY A 67 -1.80 13.61 -4.77
N GLU A 68 -1.53 14.11 -5.97
CA GLU A 68 -0.76 13.40 -6.99
C GLU A 68 0.69 13.14 -6.55
N SER A 69 1.19 12.00 -6.99
CA SER A 69 2.60 11.64 -6.87
C SER A 69 3.39 12.43 -7.91
N THR A 70 4.43 13.13 -7.46
CA THR A 70 5.31 13.94 -8.32
C THR A 70 6.76 13.59 -8.05
N ALA A 71 7.68 13.95 -8.95
CA ALA A 71 9.11 13.76 -8.73
C ALA A 71 9.62 14.44 -7.44
N ALA A 72 9.02 15.57 -7.04
CA ALA A 72 9.38 16.27 -5.81
C ALA A 72 8.75 15.65 -4.55
N ARG A 73 7.59 15.00 -4.69
CA ARG A 73 6.85 14.38 -3.59
C ARG A 73 6.19 13.09 -4.06
N PRO A 74 6.97 12.01 -4.27
CA PRO A 74 6.42 10.76 -4.76
C PRO A 74 5.70 10.01 -3.63
N GLY A 75 4.58 9.35 -3.93
CA GLY A 75 3.86 8.54 -2.93
C GLY A 75 2.40 8.28 -3.24
N TYR A 76 1.64 7.98 -2.19
CA TYR A 76 0.25 7.51 -2.29
C TYR A 76 -0.70 8.49 -1.59
N GLY A 77 -1.13 9.52 -2.32
CA GLY A 77 -1.94 10.61 -1.77
C GLY A 77 -3.39 10.65 -2.21
N ILE A 78 -3.85 9.63 -2.94
CA ILE A 78 -5.26 9.48 -3.35
C ILE A 78 -5.93 8.47 -2.43
N PHE A 79 -7.01 8.86 -1.76
CA PHE A 79 -7.74 8.01 -0.81
C PHE A 79 -9.16 7.72 -1.35
N PRO A 80 -9.36 6.60 -2.09
CA PRO A 80 -10.63 6.30 -2.77
C PRO A 80 -11.89 6.40 -1.89
N ALA A 81 -11.89 5.81 -0.69
CA ALA A 81 -13.01 5.85 0.26
C ALA A 81 -13.47 7.28 0.59
N LYS A 82 -12.53 8.21 0.66
CA LYS A 82 -12.79 9.61 1.01
C LYS A 82 -12.83 10.55 -0.19
N PHE A 83 -12.48 10.08 -1.39
CA PHE A 83 -12.30 10.96 -2.54
C PHE A 83 -13.59 11.71 -2.89
N SER A 84 -14.69 10.98 -3.09
CA SER A 84 -15.99 11.59 -3.44
C SER A 84 -16.61 12.43 -2.32
N GLN A 85 -16.17 12.23 -1.08
CA GLN A 85 -16.69 12.94 0.09
C GLN A 85 -16.00 14.29 0.30
N PHE A 86 -14.70 14.40 -0.01
CA PHE A 86 -13.88 15.56 0.34
C PHE A 86 -13.26 16.27 -0.86
N ILE A 87 -13.03 15.57 -1.98
CA ILE A 87 -12.34 16.12 -3.14
C ILE A 87 -13.34 16.52 -4.21
N THR A 88 -13.22 17.77 -4.68
CA THR A 88 -13.92 18.28 -5.85
C THR A 88 -12.97 18.32 -7.03
N VAL A 89 -13.38 17.70 -8.14
CA VAL A 89 -12.65 17.74 -9.41
C VAL A 89 -13.32 18.77 -10.30
N ASP A 90 -12.53 19.67 -10.88
CA ASP A 90 -13.02 20.59 -11.91
C ASP A 90 -13.51 19.77 -13.11
N PRO A 91 -14.81 19.85 -13.47
CA PRO A 91 -15.37 19.03 -14.53
C PRO A 91 -14.89 19.44 -15.94
N GLN A 92 -14.31 20.62 -16.10
CA GLN A 92 -13.79 21.12 -17.38
C GLN A 92 -12.33 20.74 -17.59
N THR A 93 -11.50 20.82 -16.54
CA THR A 93 -10.06 20.55 -16.65
C THR A 93 -9.67 19.16 -16.15
N GLY A 94 -10.49 18.54 -15.30
CA GLY A 94 -10.16 17.31 -14.60
C GLY A 94 -9.18 17.50 -13.43
N GLU A 95 -8.87 18.75 -13.06
CA GLU A 95 -7.90 19.06 -12.02
C GLU A 95 -8.55 19.18 -10.64
N VAL A 96 -7.76 18.90 -9.59
CA VAL A 96 -8.14 19.15 -8.20
C VAL A 96 -7.41 20.39 -7.72
N THR A 97 -8.18 21.39 -7.29
CA THR A 97 -7.63 22.70 -6.89
C THR A 97 -7.01 22.68 -5.49
N ASP A 98 -7.52 21.83 -4.60
CA ASP A 98 -6.99 21.68 -3.26
C ASP A 98 -7.05 20.21 -2.81
N TRP A 99 -5.88 19.68 -2.47
CA TRP A 99 -5.72 18.34 -1.91
C TRP A 99 -5.67 18.36 -0.38
N ASP A 100 -5.42 19.52 0.24
CA ASP A 100 -5.23 19.69 1.68
C ASP A 100 -6.54 19.94 2.42
N VAL A 101 -7.61 19.28 1.98
CA VAL A 101 -8.91 19.33 2.62
C VAL A 101 -8.85 18.59 3.96
N ASN A 102 -9.35 19.23 5.02
CA ASN A 102 -9.47 18.61 6.34
C ASN A 102 -10.20 17.26 6.24
N ASP A 103 -9.76 16.29 7.05
CA ASP A 103 -10.28 14.92 7.08
C ASP A 103 -10.10 14.07 5.82
N TYR A 104 -9.52 14.60 4.74
CA TYR A 104 -9.01 13.80 3.63
C TYR A 104 -7.74 13.06 4.07
N ASN A 105 -7.90 11.80 4.41
CA ASN A 105 -6.89 10.94 5.01
C ASN A 105 -7.10 9.47 4.57
N PRO A 106 -6.14 8.57 4.77
CA PRO A 106 -6.19 7.24 4.18
C PRO A 106 -7.15 6.27 4.90
N ILE A 107 -7.78 6.65 6.02
CA ILE A 107 -8.68 5.76 6.76
C ILE A 107 -10.07 5.78 6.10
N ALA A 108 -10.53 4.62 5.65
CA ALA A 108 -11.87 4.46 5.09
C ALA A 108 -12.97 4.75 6.12
N ASP A 109 -14.14 5.18 5.65
CA ASP A 109 -15.28 5.39 6.55
C ASP A 109 -15.77 4.02 7.08
N PRO A 110 -16.09 3.87 8.38
CA PRO A 110 -16.58 2.61 8.92
C PRO A 110 -17.88 2.10 8.31
N CYS A 111 -18.66 2.97 7.65
CA CYS A 111 -19.85 2.60 6.89
C CYS A 111 -19.55 2.13 5.47
N ASP A 112 -18.31 2.29 4.99
CA ASP A 112 -17.93 1.80 3.67
C ASP A 112 -17.88 0.26 3.65
N PRO A 113 -18.37 -0.40 2.58
CA PRO A 113 -18.33 -1.85 2.48
C PRO A 113 -16.92 -2.43 2.65
N GLY A 114 -16.78 -3.37 3.58
CA GLY A 114 -15.52 -4.04 3.86
C GLY A 114 -14.53 -3.22 4.71
N ALA A 115 -14.88 -2.02 5.18
CA ALA A 115 -14.05 -1.26 6.10
C ALA A 115 -14.18 -1.76 7.56
N LEU A 116 -13.12 -1.55 8.34
CA LEU A 116 -13.10 -1.73 9.79
C LEU A 116 -13.67 -0.51 10.53
N GLY A 117 -13.65 -0.54 11.87
CA GLY A 117 -14.31 0.44 12.73
C GLY A 117 -13.75 1.87 12.72
N GLY A 118 -12.60 2.10 12.09
CA GLY A 118 -12.01 3.45 11.96
C GLY A 118 -11.33 3.96 13.24
N LEU A 119 -11.05 5.26 13.26
CA LEU A 119 -10.46 5.92 14.43
C LEU A 119 -11.37 5.79 15.66
N GLY A 120 -10.75 5.68 16.84
CA GLY A 120 -11.46 5.41 18.09
C GLY A 120 -11.75 3.92 18.31
N THR A 121 -11.35 3.03 17.39
CA THR A 121 -11.53 1.59 17.50
C THR A 121 -10.21 0.82 17.38
N GLY A 122 -10.23 -0.48 17.65
CA GLY A 122 -9.07 -1.36 17.54
C GLY A 122 -8.71 -1.75 16.10
N GLY A 123 -9.41 -1.25 15.08
CA GLY A 123 -9.14 -1.63 13.68
C GLY A 123 -9.46 -0.51 12.69
N VAL A 124 -8.55 -0.26 11.76
CA VAL A 124 -8.71 0.71 10.66
C VAL A 124 -8.49 0.03 9.32
N THR A 125 -9.21 0.47 8.29
CA THR A 125 -8.92 0.12 6.91
C THR A 125 -8.27 1.30 6.21
N LEU A 126 -7.12 1.07 5.60
CA LEU A 126 -6.35 2.04 4.84
C LEU A 126 -6.58 1.83 3.35
N GLU A 127 -6.90 2.91 2.64
CA GLU A 127 -6.89 2.95 1.17
C GLU A 127 -5.97 4.05 0.68
N MET A 128 -4.96 3.69 -0.10
CA MET A 128 -3.94 4.62 -0.58
C MET A 128 -3.58 4.31 -2.02
N GLY A 129 -3.78 5.27 -2.92
CA GLY A 129 -3.49 5.18 -4.34
C GLY A 129 -2.48 6.23 -4.78
N ALA A 130 -1.72 5.89 -5.80
CA ALA A 130 -0.81 6.80 -6.47
C ALA A 130 -1.37 7.21 -7.83
N LEU A 131 -1.66 8.50 -8.00
CA LEU A 131 -1.97 9.11 -9.29
C LEU A 131 -0.73 9.82 -9.81
N TYR A 132 -0.28 9.45 -11.01
CA TYR A 132 0.87 10.05 -11.68
C TYR A 132 0.86 9.76 -13.18
N TYR A 133 1.54 10.62 -13.93
CA TYR A 133 1.76 10.47 -15.37
C TYR A 133 3.27 10.55 -15.70
N PRO A 134 3.78 9.79 -16.70
CA PRO A 134 3.12 8.69 -17.41
C PRO A 134 2.71 7.55 -16.46
N PRO A 135 1.65 6.77 -16.77
CA PRO A 135 1.11 5.76 -15.85
C PRO A 135 1.89 4.44 -15.92
N THR A 136 3.21 4.50 -15.86
CA THR A 136 4.10 3.33 -15.97
C THR A 136 5.18 3.36 -14.89
N ASP A 137 5.79 2.20 -14.60
CA ASP A 137 6.83 2.06 -13.57
C ASP A 137 8.09 2.90 -13.80
N ASN A 138 8.32 3.31 -15.04
CA ASN A 138 9.46 4.17 -15.43
C ASN A 138 9.16 5.66 -15.31
N SER A 139 7.96 6.03 -14.86
CA SER A 139 7.62 7.43 -14.65
C SER A 139 8.52 8.05 -13.58
N PRO A 140 9.07 9.26 -13.81
CA PRO A 140 9.81 9.98 -12.78
C PRO A 140 8.91 10.35 -11.57
N ASN A 141 7.59 10.27 -11.75
CA ASN A 141 6.59 10.56 -10.75
C ASN A 141 6.07 9.31 -10.03
N ALA A 142 6.51 8.10 -10.42
CA ALA A 142 6.08 6.87 -9.77
C ALA A 142 6.60 6.81 -8.32
N PRO A 143 5.81 6.35 -7.34
CA PRO A 143 6.28 6.12 -5.98
C PRO A 143 7.53 5.22 -5.94
N PRO A 144 8.43 5.40 -4.97
CA PRO A 144 9.61 4.54 -4.78
C PRO A 144 9.23 3.06 -4.61
N THR A 145 10.18 2.14 -4.76
CA THR A 145 9.94 0.70 -4.47
C THR A 145 9.90 0.42 -2.98
N SER A 146 10.19 1.39 -2.13
CA SER A 146 10.00 1.29 -0.68
C SER A 146 9.72 2.65 -0.08
N GLY A 147 9.01 2.67 1.05
CA GLY A 147 8.69 3.93 1.72
C GLY A 147 7.75 3.77 2.90
N LEU A 148 7.47 4.90 3.54
CA LEU A 148 6.40 5.06 4.51
C LEU A 148 5.09 5.30 3.78
N LEU A 149 4.05 4.56 4.14
CA LEU A 149 2.68 4.85 3.72
C LEU A 149 2.06 5.90 4.64
N CYS A 150 1.99 5.59 5.94
CA CYS A 150 1.51 6.50 6.97
C CYS A 150 1.99 6.05 8.36
N ARG A 151 1.73 6.88 9.37
CA ARG A 151 1.79 6.48 10.79
C ARG A 151 0.41 6.48 11.43
N LEU A 152 0.17 5.53 12.31
CA LEU A 152 -1.03 5.44 13.13
C LEU A 152 -0.68 5.62 14.60
N ALA A 153 -1.36 6.52 15.29
CA ALA A 153 -1.22 6.68 16.74
C ALA A 153 -2.09 5.66 17.47
N ILE A 154 -1.58 5.01 18.52
CA ILE A 154 -2.32 4.04 19.33
C ILE A 154 -2.58 4.58 20.74
N SER A 155 -3.65 4.12 21.41
CA SER A 155 -3.98 4.58 22.76
C SER A 155 -3.14 3.92 23.86
N GLN A 156 -2.61 2.72 23.63
CA GLN A 156 -1.77 1.95 24.56
C GLN A 156 -0.90 0.93 23.80
N SER A 157 0.10 0.35 24.47
CA SER A 157 0.92 -0.74 23.92
C SER A 157 0.07 -1.92 23.47
N ALA A 158 0.33 -2.45 22.28
CA ALA A 158 -0.44 -3.52 21.67
C ALA A 158 0.37 -4.24 20.60
N LYS A 159 -0.09 -5.42 20.19
CA LYS A 159 0.35 -6.05 18.95
C LYS A 159 -0.43 -5.47 17.78
N VAL A 160 0.26 -5.20 16.69
CA VAL A 160 -0.29 -4.73 15.42
C VAL A 160 -0.24 -5.87 14.41
N THR A 161 -1.37 -6.10 13.74
CA THR A 161 -1.47 -7.05 12.63
C THR A 161 -2.06 -6.35 11.42
N VAL A 162 -1.36 -6.44 10.28
CA VAL A 162 -1.80 -5.96 8.98
C VAL A 162 -2.21 -7.12 8.10
N THR A 163 -3.34 -7.00 7.42
CA THR A 163 -3.80 -7.94 6.39
C THR A 163 -4.21 -7.19 5.13
N GLU A 164 -4.15 -7.84 3.97
CA GLU A 164 -4.76 -7.27 2.77
C GLU A 164 -6.28 -7.22 2.90
N ASN A 165 -6.87 -6.12 2.45
CA ASN A 165 -8.32 -6.00 2.31
C ASN A 165 -8.71 -6.25 0.84
N ALA A 166 -8.99 -7.51 0.52
CA ALA A 166 -9.34 -7.92 -0.84
C ALA A 166 -10.68 -7.34 -1.35
N ILE A 167 -11.62 -7.02 -0.45
CA ILE A 167 -12.89 -6.36 -0.81
C ILE A 167 -12.61 -4.96 -1.35
N ARG A 168 -11.57 -4.32 -0.78
CA ARG A 168 -11.13 -2.96 -1.11
C ARG A 168 -9.92 -2.93 -2.04
N GLY A 169 -9.73 -3.99 -2.82
CA GLY A 169 -8.74 -4.08 -3.90
C GLY A 169 -7.39 -4.69 -3.52
N GLY A 170 -7.08 -4.81 -2.22
CA GLY A 170 -5.78 -5.34 -1.76
C GLY A 170 -4.60 -4.52 -2.26
N ILE A 171 -3.46 -5.18 -2.51
CA ILE A 171 -2.31 -4.54 -3.13
C ILE A 171 -2.36 -4.72 -4.65
N VAL A 172 -2.18 -3.63 -5.41
CA VAL A 172 -2.29 -3.64 -6.87
C VAL A 172 -1.03 -3.05 -7.49
N PHE A 173 -0.40 -3.77 -8.43
CA PHE A 173 0.73 -3.23 -9.20
C PHE A 173 0.29 -2.21 -10.26
N THR A 174 1.22 -1.37 -10.71
CA THR A 174 0.98 -0.48 -11.86
C THR A 174 0.64 -1.27 -13.11
N ASP A 175 1.29 -2.42 -13.34
CA ASP A 175 0.90 -3.38 -14.36
C ASP A 175 -0.26 -4.25 -13.83
N PRO A 176 -1.49 -4.04 -14.30
CA PRO A 176 -2.66 -4.75 -13.79
C PRO A 176 -2.69 -6.23 -14.21
N THR A 177 -1.80 -6.65 -15.11
CA THR A 177 -1.72 -8.06 -15.55
C THR A 177 -0.90 -8.92 -14.58
N LYS A 178 -0.14 -8.29 -13.67
CA LYS A 178 0.65 -8.96 -12.64
C LYS A 178 -0.06 -8.91 -11.30
N LYS A 179 0.07 -9.98 -10.52
CA LYS A 179 -0.43 -10.04 -9.15
C LYS A 179 0.75 -10.00 -8.17
N PRO A 180 0.69 -9.18 -7.12
CA PRO A 180 1.73 -9.18 -6.10
C PRO A 180 1.68 -10.49 -5.31
N VAL A 181 2.86 -11.00 -4.95
CA VAL A 181 2.98 -11.94 -3.84
C VAL A 181 3.17 -11.11 -2.58
N VAL A 182 2.17 -11.11 -1.70
CA VAL A 182 2.19 -10.25 -0.53
C VAL A 182 2.83 -10.97 0.65
N ASP A 183 3.85 -10.34 1.23
CA ASP A 183 4.56 -10.80 2.41
C ASP A 183 4.22 -9.90 3.60
N LEU A 184 3.54 -10.49 4.58
CA LEU A 184 3.08 -9.84 5.82
C LEU A 184 3.86 -10.32 7.05
N SER A 185 4.95 -11.06 6.85
CA SER A 185 5.74 -11.62 7.96
C SER A 185 6.31 -10.55 8.90
N LEU A 186 6.58 -9.35 8.36
CA LEU A 186 7.06 -8.19 9.12
C LEU A 186 5.92 -7.23 9.54
N ALA A 187 4.67 -7.65 9.41
CA ALA A 187 3.50 -6.85 9.72
C ALA A 187 2.42 -7.61 10.52
N THR A 188 2.73 -8.82 10.98
CA THR A 188 1.80 -9.67 11.75
C THR A 188 2.28 -9.82 13.19
N ASP A 189 1.38 -9.56 14.15
CA ASP A 189 1.63 -9.66 15.59
C ASP A 189 2.86 -8.86 16.08
N ILE A 190 3.14 -7.73 15.45
CA ILE A 190 4.29 -6.88 15.78
C ILE A 190 3.98 -6.09 17.05
N GLN A 191 4.78 -6.29 18.09
CA GLN A 191 4.64 -5.56 19.34
C GLN A 191 5.04 -4.09 19.17
N VAL A 192 4.13 -3.18 19.54
CA VAL A 192 4.37 -1.74 19.58
C VAL A 192 4.16 -1.23 20.99
N ASN A 193 5.14 -0.48 21.49
CA ASN A 193 5.13 0.08 22.83
C ASN A 193 4.77 1.57 22.78
N LYS A 194 3.94 1.99 23.73
CA LYS A 194 3.57 3.39 23.97
C LYS A 194 4.10 3.82 25.34
#